data_AF-A0A7J5MGE2-F1
#
_entry.id   AF-A0A7J5MGE2-F1
#
_cell.length_a   1.000
_cell.length_b   1.000
_cell.length_c   1.000
_cell.angle_alpha   90.00
_cell.angle_beta   90.00
_cell.angle_gamma   90.00
#
_symmetry.space_group_name_H-M   'P 1'
#
loop_
_entity.id
_entity.type
_entity.pdbx_description
1 polymer ?
#
loop_
_entity_poly.entity_id
_entity_poly.type
_entity_poly.pdbx_seq_one_letter_code
_entity_poly.pdbx_strand_id
1 'polypeptide(L)'
;MGNYFENAKTIQEKRSILKQLSEPIKVLVKMGQIECINEGLKTVYAQSGHCELKTLKQWNSEGKKIRKGEHALCLWGQPKQRTPKVDEADTEENDPLNFFPICFVFSNLQVYEKQ
;
A
#
# COMPACT_ATOMS: atom_id res chain seq x y z
N MET A 1 -13.98 9.17 4.31
CA MET A 1 -12.75 8.91 5.07
C MET A 1 -11.60 9.59 4.33
N GLY A 2 -10.66 10.24 5.02
CA GLY A 2 -9.46 10.81 4.38
C GLY A 2 -8.42 9.73 4.03
N ASN A 3 -7.29 10.12 3.48
CA ASN A 3 -6.20 9.19 3.19
C ASN A 3 -5.55 8.70 4.50
N TYR A 4 -5.54 7.39 4.74
CA TYR A 4 -4.97 6.76 5.93
C TYR A 4 -3.50 7.10 6.21
N PHE A 5 -2.74 7.52 5.19
CA PHE A 5 -1.30 7.78 5.25
C PHE A 5 -0.94 9.26 5.28
N GLU A 6 -1.93 10.16 5.29
CA GLU A 6 -1.72 11.62 5.22
C GLU A 6 -0.77 12.14 6.30
N ASN A 7 -0.91 11.65 7.54
CA ASN A 7 -0.09 12.10 8.67
C ASN A 7 1.20 11.29 8.87
N ALA A 8 1.40 10.21 8.12
CA ALA A 8 2.58 9.37 8.26
C ALA A 8 3.77 10.04 7.56
N LYS A 9 4.87 10.26 8.28
CA LYS A 9 6.07 10.95 7.77
C LYS A 9 7.15 9.96 7.35
N THR A 10 7.27 8.85 8.05
CA THR A 10 8.30 7.83 7.82
C THR A 10 7.74 6.62 7.06
N ILE A 11 8.64 5.77 6.53
CA ILE A 11 8.26 4.50 5.90
C ILE A 11 7.76 3.50 6.95
N GLN A 12 8.33 3.54 8.15
CA GLN A 12 7.97 2.70 9.29
C GLN A 12 6.54 2.99 9.76
N GLU A 13 6.16 4.26 9.88
CA GLU A 13 4.77 4.64 10.21
C GLU A 13 3.79 4.16 9.15
N LYS A 14 4.11 4.33 7.86
CA LYS A 14 3.27 3.83 6.77
C LYS A 14 3.17 2.30 6.79
N ARG A 15 4.25 1.61 7.11
CA ARG A 15 4.25 0.15 7.28
C ARG A 15 3.35 -0.27 8.43
N SER A 16 3.43 0.41 9.58
CA SER A 16 2.58 0.14 10.75
C SER A 16 1.10 0.30 10.41
N ILE A 17 0.72 1.40 9.75
CA ILE A 17 -0.65 1.62 9.27
C ILE A 17 -1.07 0.52 8.29
N LEU A 18 -0.21 0.16 7.34
CA LEU A 18 -0.52 -0.88 6.35
C LEU A 18 -0.69 -2.25 7.00
N LYS A 19 0.10 -2.59 8.03
CA LYS A 19 -0.08 -3.81 8.83
C LYS A 19 -1.42 -3.80 9.57
N GLN A 20 -1.76 -2.70 10.23
CA GLN A 20 -3.04 -2.55 10.94
C GLN A 20 -4.24 -2.75 10.00
N LEU A 21 -4.21 -2.14 8.80
CA LEU A 21 -5.25 -2.35 7.79
C LEU A 21 -5.30 -3.80 7.30
N SER A 22 -4.15 -4.46 7.22
CA SER A 22 -4.04 -5.85 6.73
C SER A 22 -4.52 -6.89 7.73
N GLU A 23 -4.52 -6.61 9.03
CA GLU A 23 -4.83 -7.61 10.06
C GLU A 23 -6.23 -8.22 9.96
N PRO A 24 -7.33 -7.44 9.88
CA PRO A 24 -8.65 -8.03 9.66
C PRO A 24 -8.74 -8.73 8.29
N ILE A 25 -8.04 -8.23 7.27
CA ILE A 25 -8.04 -8.83 5.92
C ILE A 25 -7.36 -10.21 5.94
N LYS A 26 -6.28 -10.39 6.70
CA LYS A 26 -5.62 -11.70 6.85
C LYS A 26 -6.59 -12.76 7.36
N VAL A 27 -7.50 -12.41 8.27
CA VAL A 27 -8.54 -13.33 8.77
C VAL A 27 -9.48 -13.73 7.63
N LEU A 28 -9.95 -12.77 6.84
CA LEU A 28 -10.83 -13.02 5.69
C LEU A 28 -10.17 -13.89 4.61
N VAL A 29 -8.88 -13.67 4.34
CA VAL A 29 -8.09 -14.50 3.41
C VAL A 29 -7.96 -15.93 3.93
N LYS A 30 -7.68 -16.12 5.23
CA LYS A 30 -7.63 -17.46 5.86
C LYS A 30 -8.97 -18.17 5.82
N MET A 31 -10.07 -17.42 5.89
CA MET A 31 -11.44 -17.94 5.74
C MET A 31 -11.84 -18.19 4.28
N GLY A 32 -10.97 -17.88 3.31
CA GLY A 32 -11.26 -18.04 1.88
C GLY A 32 -12.29 -17.05 1.32
N GLN A 33 -12.56 -15.95 2.02
CA GLN A 33 -13.53 -14.95 1.58
C GLN A 33 -12.95 -13.92 0.60
N ILE A 34 -11.63 -13.75 0.59
CA ILE A 34 -10.88 -12.84 -0.28
C ILE A 34 -9.64 -13.59 -0.75
N GLU A 35 -9.20 -13.40 -2.00
CA GLU A 35 -8.08 -14.16 -2.57
C GLU A 35 -6.74 -13.76 -1.95
N CYS A 36 -6.53 -12.46 -1.73
CA CYS A 36 -5.28 -11.95 -1.16
C CYS A 36 -5.43 -10.62 -0.41
N ILE A 37 -4.40 -10.27 0.38
CA ILE A 37 -4.40 -9.04 1.20
C ILE A 37 -4.57 -7.77 0.35
N ASN A 38 -3.92 -7.70 -0.82
CA ASN A 38 -4.00 -6.52 -1.69
C ASN A 38 -5.40 -6.31 -2.29
N GLU A 39 -6.18 -7.37 -2.50
CA GLU A 39 -7.58 -7.26 -2.93
C GLU A 39 -8.46 -6.68 -1.80
N GLY A 40 -8.27 -7.15 -0.57
CA GLY A 40 -8.94 -6.57 0.60
C GLY A 40 -8.57 -5.09 0.80
N LEU A 41 -7.28 -4.74 0.65
CA LEU A 41 -6.83 -3.34 0.76
C LEU A 41 -7.47 -2.44 -0.30
N LYS A 42 -7.56 -2.91 -1.55
CA LYS A 42 -8.27 -2.21 -2.62
C LYS A 42 -9.74 -2.00 -2.27
N THR A 43 -10.39 -3.00 -1.68
CA THR A 43 -11.79 -2.90 -1.24
C THR A 43 -11.97 -1.85 -0.15
N VAL A 44 -11.06 -1.82 0.85
CA VAL A 44 -11.05 -0.77 1.88
C VAL A 44 -10.91 0.63 1.27
N TYR A 45 -9.99 0.80 0.32
CA TYR A 45 -9.81 2.09 -0.35
C TYR A 45 -11.02 2.47 -1.23
N ALA A 46 -11.64 1.49 -1.89
CA ALA A 46 -12.83 1.69 -2.70
C ALA A 46 -14.04 2.20 -1.89
N GLN A 47 -14.15 1.85 -0.61
CA GLN A 47 -15.17 2.43 0.30
C GLN A 47 -15.07 3.96 0.41
N SER A 48 -13.91 4.54 0.13
CA SER A 48 -13.68 5.99 0.07
C SER A 48 -13.62 6.54 -1.36
N GLY A 49 -14.03 5.75 -2.37
CA GLY A 49 -14.08 6.14 -3.78
C GLY A 49 -12.78 5.94 -4.55
N HIS A 50 -11.77 5.32 -3.94
CA HIS A 50 -10.49 5.02 -4.59
C HIS A 50 -10.56 3.74 -5.44
N CYS A 51 -11.28 3.79 -6.57
CA CYS A 51 -11.57 2.63 -7.40
C CYS A 51 -10.43 2.23 -8.33
N GLU A 52 -9.61 3.19 -8.78
CA GLU A 52 -8.42 2.90 -9.59
C GLU A 52 -7.17 3.32 -8.85
N LEU A 53 -6.26 2.37 -8.64
CA LEU A 53 -4.99 2.59 -7.97
C LEU A 53 -3.85 2.26 -8.92
N LYS A 54 -3.02 3.26 -9.23
CA LYS A 54 -1.86 3.10 -10.10
C LYS A 54 -0.65 3.81 -9.51
N THR A 55 0.55 3.34 -9.84
CA THR A 55 1.79 4.04 -9.50
C THR A 55 1.87 5.38 -10.23
N LEU A 56 2.70 6.30 -9.72
CA LEU A 56 2.98 7.57 -10.39
C LEU A 56 3.38 7.37 -11.87
N LYS A 57 4.22 6.37 -12.14
CA LYS A 57 4.69 6.06 -13.49
C LYS A 57 3.53 5.66 -14.41
N GLN A 58 2.62 4.82 -13.93
CA GLN A 58 1.46 4.36 -14.69
C GLN A 58 0.48 5.52 -14.98
N TRP A 59 0.23 6.40 -14.01
CA TRP A 59 -0.58 7.59 -14.28
C TRP A 59 0.07 8.52 -15.30
N ASN A 60 1.38 8.76 -15.18
CA ASN A 60 2.12 9.59 -16.14
C ASN A 60 2.08 9.00 -17.56
N SER A 61 2.14 7.68 -17.72
CA SER A 61 2.02 7.03 -19.04
C SER A 61 0.62 7.14 -19.65
N GLU A 62 -0.40 7.33 -18.81
CA GLU A 62 -1.79 7.57 -19.25
C GLU A 62 -2.09 9.05 -19.47
N GLY A 63 -1.09 9.93 -19.46
CA GLY A 63 -1.30 11.36 -19.65
C GLY A 63 -1.90 12.06 -18.43
N LYS A 64 -1.88 11.45 -17.25
CA LYS A 64 -2.37 12.07 -16.01
C LYS A 64 -1.23 12.50 -15.10
N LYS A 65 -1.48 13.50 -14.26
CA LYS A 65 -0.55 14.00 -13.23
C LYS A 65 -1.20 13.94 -11.86
N ILE A 66 -0.41 13.67 -10.82
CA ILE A 66 -0.87 13.73 -9.44
C ILE A 66 -1.04 15.20 -9.03
N ARG A 67 -2.15 15.53 -8.35
CA ARG A 67 -2.39 16.86 -7.78
C ARG A 67 -1.35 17.16 -6.70
N LYS A 68 -0.87 18.41 -6.66
CA LYS A 68 0.16 18.82 -5.70
C LYS A 68 -0.38 18.72 -4.27
N GLY A 69 0.40 18.12 -3.37
CA GLY A 69 0.02 17.93 -1.96
C GLY A 69 -0.69 16.61 -1.68
N GLU A 70 -1.07 15.84 -2.71
CA GLU A 70 -1.65 14.51 -2.52
C GLU A 70 -0.64 13.53 -1.94
N HIS A 71 -1.12 12.69 -1.03
CA HIS A 71 -0.31 11.67 -0.37
C HIS A 71 -0.62 10.30 -0.99
N ALA A 72 0.40 9.44 -1.14
CA ALA A 72 0.19 8.12 -1.72
C ALA A 72 -0.61 7.21 -0.78
N LEU A 73 -1.45 6.36 -1.35
CA LEU A 73 -1.95 5.15 -0.69
C LEU A 73 -0.87 4.05 -0.78
N CYS A 74 -0.96 3.03 0.06
CA CYS A 74 0.05 1.97 0.13
C CYS A 74 -0.56 0.59 -0.15
N LEU A 75 0.15 -0.23 -0.90
CA LEU A 75 -0.11 -1.67 -1.07
C LEU A 75 1.15 -2.47 -0.73
N TRP A 76 1.01 -3.78 -0.51
CA TRP A 76 2.18 -4.65 -0.41
C TRP A 76 2.73 -4.92 -1.81
N GLY A 77 4.01 -4.60 -2.02
CA GLY A 77 4.73 -4.91 -3.24
C GLY A 77 5.18 -6.36 -3.28
N GLN A 78 5.52 -6.83 -4.48
CA GLN A 78 6.09 -8.17 -4.64
C GLN A 78 7.43 -8.26 -3.88
N PRO A 79 7.66 -9.32 -3.09
CA PRO A 79 8.89 -9.48 -2.35
C PRO A 79 10.06 -9.57 -3.34
N LYS A 80 11.09 -8.75 -3.13
CA LYS A 80 12.36 -8.93 -3.84
C LYS A 80 13.05 -10.13 -3.21
N GLN A 81 13.54 -11.06 -4.03
CA GLN A 81 14.44 -12.10 -3.54
C GLN A 81 15.65 -11.42 -2.89
N ARG A 82 15.67 -11.33 -1.56
CA ARG A 82 16.87 -10.95 -0.83
C ARG A 82 17.64 -12.24 -0.56
N THR A 83 18.89 -12.31 -1.03
CA THR A 83 19.88 -13.14 -0.37
C THR A 83 19.99 -12.64 1.08
N PRO A 84 19.79 -13.48 2.10
CA PRO A 84 19.84 -13.03 3.47
C PRO A 84 21.27 -12.56 3.78
N LYS A 85 21.45 -11.27 4.04
CA LYS A 85 22.55 -10.82 4.89
C LYS A 85 22.02 -10.89 6.30
N VAL A 86 22.60 -11.80 7.08
CA VAL A 86 22.34 -11.96 8.50
C VAL A 86 23.07 -10.82 9.18
N ASP A 87 22.40 -9.69 9.37
CA ASP A 87 22.87 -8.66 10.30
C ASP A 87 22.16 -8.95 11.63
N GLU A 88 22.92 -9.47 12.58
CA GLU A 88 22.51 -9.81 13.95
C GLU A 88 22.25 -8.55 14.78
N ALA A 89 21.14 -7.86 14.51
CA ALA A 89 20.53 -6.90 15.43
C ALA A 89 19.16 -6.48 14.89
N ASP A 90 18.11 -7.22 15.25
CA ASP A 90 16.82 -6.58 15.58
C ASP A 90 15.85 -7.62 16.15
N THR A 91 15.53 -7.44 17.43
CA THR A 91 14.47 -8.11 18.18
C THR A 91 13.08 -7.59 17.77
N GLU A 92 12.74 -7.68 16.49
CA GLU A 92 11.36 -7.53 16.01
C GLU A 92 11.00 -8.73 15.12
N GLU A 93 10.39 -9.72 15.78
CA GLU A 93 9.43 -10.73 15.32
C GLU A 93 9.44 -11.16 13.84
N ASN A 94 9.35 -12.49 13.67
CA ASN A 94 9.06 -13.24 12.43
C ASN A 94 7.69 -12.88 11.79
N ASP A 95 7.36 -11.60 11.58
CA ASP A 95 6.21 -11.20 10.77
C ASP A 95 6.57 -11.32 9.29
N PRO A 96 5.92 -12.22 8.52
CA PRO A 96 6.19 -12.38 7.10
C PRO A 96 6.06 -11.07 6.31
N LEU A 97 5.23 -10.12 6.78
CA LEU A 97 5.04 -8.82 6.13
C LEU A 97 6.30 -7.92 6.19
N ASN A 98 7.25 -8.21 7.08
CA ASN A 98 8.52 -7.46 7.12
C ASN A 98 9.33 -7.64 5.83
N PHE A 99 9.13 -8.76 5.13
CA PHE A 99 9.80 -9.09 3.88
C PHE A 99 9.20 -8.38 2.66
N PHE A 100 7.95 -7.94 2.73
CA PHE A 100 7.25 -7.31 1.61
C PHE A 100 7.53 -5.81 1.57
N PRO A 101 8.05 -5.25 0.45
CA PRO A 101 8.22 -3.81 0.32
C PRO A 101 6.86 -3.09 0.26
N ILE A 102 6.85 -1.80 0.56
CA ILE A 102 5.67 -0.95 0.31
C ILE A 102 5.65 -0.51 -1.15
N CYS A 103 4.50 -0.64 -1.79
CA CYS A 103 4.21 -0.07 -3.10
C CYS A 103 3.35 1.19 -2.94
N PHE A 104 3.86 2.34 -3.36
CA PHE A 104 3.13 3.60 -3.36
C PHE A 104 2.26 3.71 -4.61
N VAL A 105 0.97 3.91 -4.40
CA VAL A 105 -0.02 4.08 -5.45
C VAL A 105 -0.86 5.34 -5.20
N PHE A 106 -1.42 5.88 -6.27
CA PHE A 106 -2.31 7.03 -6.25
C PHE A 106 -3.65 6.63 -6.86
N SER A 107 -4.71 7.22 -6.34
CA SER A 107 -6.07 6.99 -6.79
C SER A 107 -6.47 7.87 -7.97
N ASN A 108 -7.47 7.45 -8.75
CA ASN A 108 -8.25 8.28 -9.67
C ASN A 108 -8.69 9.63 -9.08
N LEU A 109 -8.91 9.72 -7.76
CA LEU A 109 -9.31 10.96 -7.09
C LEU A 109 -8.17 11.98 -6.94
N GLN A 110 -6.93 11.52 -7.09
CA GLN A 110 -5.72 12.29 -6.79
C GLN A 110 -5.02 12.83 -8.04
N VAL A 111 -5.64 12.64 -9.22
CA VAL A 111 -5.03 12.98 -10.50
C VAL A 111 -5.83 14.02 -11.26
N TYR A 112 -5.20 14.60 -12.27
CA TYR A 112 -5.80 15.48 -13.28
C TYR A 112 -5.15 15.21 -14.64
N GLU A 113 -5.85 15.54 -15.71
CA GLU A 113 -5.33 15.40 -17.08
C GLU A 113 -4.16 16.35 -17.33
N LYS A 114 -3.09 15.83 -17.94
CA LYS A 114 -1.96 16.65 -18.37
C LYS A 114 -2.37 17.42 -19.62
N GLN A 115 -2.76 18.68 -19.42
CA GLN A 115 -2.78 19.68 -20.48
C GLN A 115 -1.38 19.84 -21.10
#